data_AF-A0A1G8PZT2-F1
#
_entry.id   AF-A0A1G8PZT2-F1
#
_cell.length_a   1.000
_cell.length_b   1.000
_cell.length_c   1.000
_cell.angle_alpha   90.00
_cell.angle_beta   90.00
_cell.angle_gamma   90.00
#
_symmetry.space_group_name_H-M   'P 1'
#
loop_
_entity.id
_entity.type
_entity.pdbx_description
1 polymer ?
#
loop_
_entity_poly.entity_id
_entity_poly.type
_entity_poly.pdbx_seq_one_letter_code
_entity_poly.pdbx_strand_id
1 'polypeptide(L)' 'MKTWMKWYKTGEMYRFDQPIGKQYMYGHGPEGKTEEERTNCQLTHLKTENEILKKYLKGVDKRIDLNLVGKLRRKYTVTK' A
#
# COMPACT_ATOMS: atom_id res chain seq x y z
N MET A 1 -17.98 17.87 1.25
CA MET A 1 -17.56 16.48 1.52
C MET A 1 -16.51 16.07 0.50
N LYS A 2 -15.40 15.43 0.90
CA LYS A 2 -14.40 14.94 -0.06
C LYS A 2 -14.92 13.66 -0.74
N THR A 3 -14.56 13.44 -2.00
CA THR A 3 -15.05 12.31 -2.82
C THR A 3 -14.79 10.94 -2.18
N TRP A 4 -13.63 10.75 -1.54
CA TRP A 4 -13.31 9.51 -0.83
C TRP A 4 -14.25 9.23 0.36
N MET A 5 -14.75 10.27 1.04
CA MET A 5 -15.73 10.09 2.13
C MET A 5 -17.08 9.61 1.60
N LYS A 6 -17.44 10.03 0.39
CA LYS A 6 -18.65 9.54 -0.28
C LYS A 6 -18.50 8.04 -0.54
N TRP A 7 -17.40 7.62 -1.18
CA TRP A 7 -17.11 6.21 -1.47
C TRP A 7 -17.10 5.32 -0.23
N TYR A 8 -16.52 5.81 0.87
CA TYR A 8 -16.53 5.09 2.14
C TYR A 8 -17.96 4.89 2.69
N LYS A 9 -18.80 5.93 2.62
CA LYS A 9 -20.20 5.86 3.07
C LYS A 9 -21.09 5.03 2.14
N THR A 10 -20.76 4.94 0.86
CA THR A 10 -21.51 4.19 -0.16
C THR A 10 -21.02 2.75 -0.35
N GLY A 11 -19.97 2.33 0.36
CA GLY A 11 -19.41 0.98 0.26
C GLY A 11 -18.59 0.74 -1.03
N GLU A 12 -18.21 1.80 -1.75
CA GLU A 12 -17.41 1.72 -2.98
C GLU A 12 -15.92 1.52 -2.68
N MET A 13 -15.59 0.57 -1.80
CA MET A 13 -14.24 0.33 -1.30
C MET A 13 -13.30 -0.22 -2.37
N TYR A 14 -13.85 -0.87 -3.41
CA TYR A 14 -13.11 -1.37 -4.57
C TYR A 14 -12.32 -0.27 -5.32
N ARG A 15 -12.68 0.99 -5.13
CA ARG A 15 -11.96 2.14 -5.71
C ARG A 15 -10.59 2.36 -5.06
N PHE A 16 -10.38 1.89 -3.84
CA PHE A 16 -9.12 2.01 -3.11
C PHE A 16 -8.11 0.91 -3.48
N ASP A 17 -8.54 -0.16 -4.13
CA ASP A 17 -7.67 -1.25 -4.61
C ASP A 17 -6.89 -0.88 -5.89
N GLN A 18 -7.02 0.35 -6.38
CA GLN A 18 -6.29 0.80 -7.55
C GLN A 18 -4.82 1.06 -7.21
N PRO A 19 -3.88 0.60 -8.06
CA PRO A 19 -2.46 0.80 -7.82
C PRO A 19 -2.09 2.29 -7.87
N ILE A 20 -1.27 2.72 -6.90
CA ILE A 20 -0.79 4.10 -6.79
C ILE A 20 0.00 4.48 -8.04
N GLY A 21 -0.32 5.63 -8.63
CA GLY A 21 0.38 6.17 -9.81
C GLY A 21 -0.17 5.69 -11.17
N LYS A 22 -1.25 4.92 -11.19
CA LYS A 22 -2.03 4.66 -12.40
C LYS A 22 -3.24 5.60 -12.45
N GLN A 23 -3.59 6.07 -13.65
CA GLN A 23 -4.82 6.84 -13.86
C GLN A 23 -6.02 5.93 -13.62
N TYR A 24 -7.05 6.47 -12.96
CA TYR A 24 -8.32 5.78 -12.73
C TYR A 24 -8.93 5.32 -14.07
N MET A 25 -9.18 4.02 -14.20
CA MET A 25 -9.94 3.45 -15.33
C MET A 25 -11.40 3.26 -14.91
N TYR A 26 -12.30 4.11 -15.44
CA TYR A 26 -13.74 4.00 -15.23
C TYR A 26 -14.26 2.69 -15.84
N GLY A 27 -15.01 1.89 -15.06
CA GLY A 27 -15.55 0.59 -15.50
C GLY A 27 -14.60 -0.59 -15.42
N HIS A 28 -13.32 -0.39 -15.06
CA HIS A 28 -12.34 -1.46 -14.82
C HIS A 28 -11.90 -1.46 -13.36
N GLY A 29 -12.88 -1.59 -12.45
CA GLY A 29 -12.62 -1.82 -11.04
C GLY A 29 -12.06 -3.23 -10.80
N PRO A 30 -11.60 -3.55 -9.58
CA PRO A 30 -11.26 -4.92 -9.16
C PRO A 30 -12.46 -5.87 -9.11
N GLU A 31 -13.65 -5.39 -9.48
CA GLU A 31 -14.87 -6.19 -9.63
C GLU A 31 -14.65 -7.20 -10.77
N GLY A 32 -14.42 -8.45 -10.39
CA GLY A 32 -14.03 -9.53 -11.30
C GLY A 32 -12.68 -10.18 -11.01
N LYS A 33 -11.86 -9.57 -10.14
CA LYS A 33 -10.57 -10.16 -9.75
C LYS A 33 -10.74 -11.29 -8.74
N THR A 34 -10.14 -12.45 -9.01
CA THR A 34 -10.06 -13.54 -8.04
C THR A 34 -9.26 -13.11 -6.81
N GLU A 35 -9.43 -13.83 -5.69
CA GLU A 35 -8.70 -13.54 -4.45
C GLU A 35 -7.17 -13.55 -4.65
N GLU A 36 -6.68 -14.41 -5.54
CA GLU A 36 -5.27 -14.44 -5.97
C GLU A 36 -4.84 -13.18 -6.69
N GLU A 37 -5.64 -12.67 -7.64
CA GLU A 37 -5.31 -11.46 -8.38
C GLU A 37 -5.32 -10.21 -7.49
N ARG A 38 -6.23 -10.15 -6.52
CA ARG A 38 -6.24 -9.11 -5.48
C ARG A 38 -5.00 -9.18 -4.62
N THR A 39 -4.64 -10.38 -4.15
CA THR A 39 -3.44 -10.61 -3.33
C THR A 39 -2.18 -10.24 -4.10
N ASN A 40 -2.08 -10.59 -5.39
CA ASN A 40 -0.95 -10.24 -6.23
C ASN A 40 -0.87 -8.72 -6.50
N CYS A 41 -2.02 -8.05 -6.68
CA CYS A 41 -2.06 -6.59 -6.75
C CYS A 41 -1.57 -5.94 -5.45
N GLN A 42 -1.99 -6.45 -4.29
CA GLN A 42 -1.48 -5.96 -2.99
C GLN A 42 0.01 -6.22 -2.82
N LEU A 43 0.50 -7.39 -3.24
CA LEU A 43 1.92 -7.75 -3.18
C LEU A 43 2.77 -6.82 -4.05
N THR A 44 2.33 -6.55 -5.29
CA THR A 44 3.03 -5.63 -6.20
C THR A 44 3.01 -4.20 -5.65
N HIS A 45 1.88 -3.76 -5.10
CA HIS A 45 1.77 -2.47 -4.43
C HIS A 45 2.76 -2.32 -3.26
N LEU A 46 2.80 -3.31 -2.35
CA LEU A 46 3.72 -3.33 -1.21
C LEU A 46 5.19 -3.40 -1.65
N LYS A 47 5.49 -4.09 -2.76
CA LYS A 47 6.85 -4.10 -3.34
C LYS A 47 7.24 -2.71 -3.82
N THR A 48 6.36 -2.02 -4.54
CA THR A 48 6.61 -0.66 -5.02
C THR A 48 6.81 0.32 -3.86
N GLU A 49 5.98 0.26 -2.81
CA GLU A 49 6.17 1.08 -1.60
C GLU A 49 7.53 0.82 -0.95
N ASN A 50 7.92 -0.47 -0.81
CA ASN A 50 9.23 -0.82 -0.28
C ASN A 50 10.38 -0.31 -1.16
N GLU A 51 10.26 -0.32 -2.48
CA GLU A 51 11.28 0.23 -3.37
C GLU A 51 11.41 1.75 -3.21
N ILE A 52 10.28 2.46 -3.12
CA ILE A 52 10.25 3.90 -2.86
C ILE A 52 10.92 4.18 -1.52
N LEU A 53 10.52 3.48 -0.47
CA LEU A 53 11.10 3.61 0.87
C LEU A 53 12.61 3.32 0.87
N LYS A 54 13.06 2.26 0.19
CA LYS A 54 14.50 1.96 0.05
C LYS A 54 15.27 3.07 -0.66
N LYS A 55 14.69 3.70 -1.70
CA LYS A 55 15.30 4.85 -2.39
C LYS A 55 15.40 6.05 -1.46
N TYR A 56 14.34 6.35 -0.70
CA TYR A 56 14.37 7.41 0.31
C TYR A 56 15.40 7.12 1.41
N LEU A 57 15.42 5.91 1.96
CA LEU A 57 16.37 5.52 3.01
C LEU A 57 17.83 5.62 2.58
N LYS A 58 18.15 5.33 1.30
CA LYS A 58 19.50 5.55 0.76
C LYS A 58 19.95 7.01 0.82
N GLY A 59 19.02 7.97 0.81
CA GLY A 59 19.29 9.40 0.91
C GLY A 59 19.14 10.00 2.32
N VAL A 60 18.71 9.21 3.31
CA VAL A 60 18.47 9.66 4.69
C VAL A 60 19.66 9.26 5.58
N ASP A 61 19.97 10.07 6.60
CA ASP A 61 21.01 9.77 7.58
C ASP A 61 20.80 8.37 8.19
N LYS A 62 21.84 7.53 8.10
CA LYS A 62 21.86 6.12 8.58
C LYS A 62 21.43 5.99 10.05
N ARG A 63 21.58 7.04 10.87
CA ARG A 63 21.15 7.04 12.28
C ARG A 63 19.63 6.99 12.44
N ILE A 64 18.88 7.62 11.55
CA ILE A 64 17.40 7.63 11.59
C ILE A 64 16.85 6.26 11.14
N ASP A 65 17.47 5.67 10.11
CA ASP A 65 17.09 4.37 9.56
C ASP A 65 17.17 3.24 10.61
N LEU A 66 18.30 3.14 11.35
CA LEU A 66 18.50 2.10 12.35
C LEU A 66 17.48 2.15 13.51
N ASN A 67 17.09 3.34 13.96
CA ASN A 67 16.11 3.51 15.04
C ASN A 67 14.70 3.12 14.57
N LEU A 68 14.32 3.56 13.36
CA LEU A 68 13.03 3.22 12.76
C LEU A 68 12.92 1.71 12.52
N VAL A 69 13.94 1.08 11.93
CA VAL A 69 14.00 -0.36 11.69
C VAL A 69 13.92 -1.14 13.01
N GLY A 70 14.65 -0.72 14.04
CA GLY A 70 14.57 -1.36 15.37
C GLY A 70 13.19 -1.25 16.03
N LYS A 71 12.49 -0.14 15.84
CA LYS A 71 11.11 0.06 16.33
C LYS A 71 10.10 -0.81 15.57
N LEU A 72 10.19 -0.86 14.25
CA LEU A 72 9.34 -1.71 13.40
C LEU A 72 9.58 -3.19 13.70
N ARG A 73 10.84 -3.62 13.82
CA ARG A 73 11.17 -5.00 14.18
C ARG A 73 10.48 -5.39 15.48
N ARG A 74 10.59 -4.60 16.55
CA ARG A 74 9.89 -4.89 17.82
C ARG A 74 8.37 -4.99 17.68
N LYS A 75 7.76 -4.13 16.86
CA LYS A 75 6.30 -4.08 16.69
C LYS A 75 5.74 -5.27 15.90
N TYR A 76 6.45 -5.73 14.88
CA TYR A 76 5.98 -6.75 13.94
C TYR A 76 6.71 -8.09 14.07
N THR A 77 7.62 -8.26 15.05
CA THR A 77 8.19 -9.58 15.36
C THR A 77 7.06 -10.45 15.90
N VAL A 78 6.61 -11.40 15.09
CA VAL A 78 5.70 -12.44 15.52
C VAL A 78 6.52 -13.40 16.37
N THR A 79 6.32 -13.36 17.70
CA THR A 79 6.88 -14.36 18.60
C THR A 79 6.27 -15.70 18.25
N LYS A 80 7.12 -16.72 18.08
CA LYS A 80 6.72 -18.09 17.79
C LYS A 80 6.36 -18.83 19.07
#